data_AF-A0A523B896-F1
#
_entry.id   AF-A0A523B896-F1
#
_cell.length_a   1.000
_cell.length_b   1.000
_cell.length_c   1.000
_cell.angle_alpha   90.00
_cell.angle_beta   90.00
_cell.angle_gamma   90.00
#
_symmetry.space_group_name_H-M   'P 1'
#
loop_
_entity.id
_entity.type
_entity.pdbx_description
1 polymer ?
#
loop_
_entity_poly.entity_id
_entity_poly.type
_entity_poly.pdbx_seq_one_letter_code
_entity_poly.pdbx_strand_id
1 'polypeptide(L)'
;MECSDLEKLFRKIRREIEVTCGFVHFFFHYPFHDLRHYRNMDRYLSHLGYRRLELSYPELFILRMAIYLHDIGMFLNPRYWSELKIHKEDLLICNEDPIEKLRKNVLVDVLMRKLNTSFEEEFFDEGGYLRFPPKMMGKTWDSFDLIDKAGIREVMRVLHPQVGAGGARRFIPRCDRVASAVSSVIRLHECKTVEAFRYLGHEEVEGEDVDLRKLAAILMLLDSIDCSRRRASPEALEEITDEIRMLEEEIIEIEPEKSSNHGHIPHWIFKRHIKRIEIEGNSITIVSDASSPAHVAGMIFFEIAGSVLPRFIAAKDMLSEYGVALNLFLRIPGLTAPIYLDERIM
;
A
#
# COMPACT_ATOMS: atom_id res chain seq x y z
N MET A 1 1.41 -26.15 -14.62
CA MET A 1 1.48 -24.80 -15.21
C MET A 1 2.95 -24.55 -15.39
N GLU A 2 3.39 -24.39 -16.63
CA GLU A 2 4.81 -24.12 -16.89
C GLU A 2 5.07 -22.66 -16.54
N CYS A 3 6.13 -22.41 -15.77
CA CYS A 3 6.52 -21.07 -15.32
C CYS A 3 7.08 -20.21 -16.45
N SER A 4 7.33 -20.82 -17.62
CA SER A 4 7.83 -20.19 -18.84
C SER A 4 6.84 -19.21 -19.48
N ASP A 5 5.53 -19.38 -19.28
CA ASP A 5 4.51 -18.46 -19.80
C ASP A 5 4.01 -17.50 -18.71
N LEU A 6 4.86 -16.51 -18.40
CA LEU A 6 4.59 -15.47 -17.41
C LEU A 6 3.33 -14.65 -17.72
N GLU A 7 3.00 -14.46 -19.00
CA GLU A 7 1.77 -13.78 -19.39
C GLU A 7 0.53 -14.58 -18.99
N LYS A 8 0.51 -15.88 -19.27
CA LYS A 8 -0.59 -16.76 -18.88
C LYS A 8 -0.74 -16.86 -17.38
N LEU A 9 0.38 -16.91 -16.65
CA LEU A 9 0.38 -16.86 -15.18
C LEU A 9 -0.22 -15.55 -14.67
N PHE A 10 0.20 -14.41 -15.20
CA PHE A 10 -0.36 -13.10 -14.86
C PHE A 10 -1.87 -13.03 -15.13
N ARG A 11 -2.34 -13.50 -16.30
CA ARG A 11 -3.77 -13.54 -16.62
C ARG A 11 -4.58 -14.35 -15.61
N LYS A 12 -4.00 -15.43 -15.07
CA LYS A 12 -4.63 -16.24 -14.02
C LYS A 12 -4.70 -15.45 -12.71
N ILE A 13 -3.59 -14.88 -12.24
CA ILE A 13 -3.52 -14.09 -11.01
C ILE A 13 -4.53 -12.96 -11.05
N ARG A 14 -4.55 -12.19 -12.14
CA ARG A 14 -5.52 -11.11 -12.32
C ARG A 14 -6.96 -11.59 -12.11
N ARG A 15 -7.36 -12.72 -12.69
CA ARG A 15 -8.71 -13.27 -12.51
C ARG A 15 -9.00 -13.67 -11.06
N GLU A 16 -8.03 -14.25 -10.37
CA GLU A 16 -8.19 -14.63 -8.95
C GLU A 16 -8.29 -13.40 -8.04
N ILE A 17 -7.55 -12.33 -8.34
CA ILE A 17 -7.63 -11.05 -7.63
C ILE A 17 -8.94 -10.32 -7.92
N GLU A 18 -9.43 -10.34 -9.17
CA GLU A 18 -10.76 -9.81 -9.52
C GLU A 18 -11.88 -10.47 -8.68
N VAL A 19 -11.75 -11.76 -8.37
CA VAL A 19 -12.67 -12.47 -7.48
C VAL A 19 -12.43 -12.10 -6.02
N THR A 20 -11.18 -12.14 -5.54
CA THR A 20 -10.84 -11.91 -4.13
C THR A 20 -11.18 -10.49 -3.68
N CYS A 21 -10.80 -9.48 -4.47
CA CYS A 21 -11.15 -8.09 -4.25
C CYS A 21 -12.62 -7.78 -4.58
N GLY A 22 -13.42 -8.74 -5.04
CA GLY A 22 -14.87 -8.58 -5.18
C GLY A 22 -15.63 -8.82 -3.87
N PHE A 23 -15.00 -9.44 -2.86
CA PHE A 23 -15.62 -9.77 -1.57
C PHE A 23 -15.35 -8.71 -0.47
N VAL A 24 -15.20 -7.43 -0.86
CA VAL A 24 -14.79 -6.29 0.00
C VAL A 24 -15.72 -6.02 1.19
N HIS A 25 -16.89 -6.66 1.26
CA HIS A 25 -17.84 -6.50 2.36
C HIS A 25 -17.25 -6.78 3.75
N PHE A 26 -16.10 -7.45 3.86
CA PHE A 26 -15.41 -7.62 5.13
C PHE A 26 -14.70 -6.33 5.62
N PHE A 27 -14.29 -5.41 4.76
CA PHE A 27 -13.40 -4.30 5.14
C PHE A 27 -13.74 -2.99 4.40
N PHE A 28 -14.80 -2.31 4.85
CA PHE A 28 -15.31 -1.04 4.31
C PHE A 28 -14.30 0.14 4.28
N HIS A 29 -13.08 0.00 4.84
CA HIS A 29 -12.03 1.04 4.86
C HIS A 29 -10.97 0.89 3.76
N TYR A 30 -11.09 -0.12 2.91
CA TYR A 30 -10.23 -0.25 1.73
C TYR A 30 -10.93 -0.01 0.40
N PRO A 31 -11.94 0.88 0.26
CA PRO A 31 -12.62 1.10 -1.01
C PRO A 31 -11.70 1.68 -2.09
N PHE A 32 -10.48 2.06 -1.69
CA PHE A 32 -9.40 2.54 -2.54
C PHE A 32 -8.38 1.48 -2.98
N HIS A 33 -8.41 0.26 -2.44
CA HIS A 33 -7.45 -0.81 -2.81
C HIS A 33 -8.14 -1.88 -3.67
N ASP A 34 -9.15 -1.47 -4.43
CA ASP A 34 -9.91 -2.38 -5.29
C ASP A 34 -9.25 -2.55 -6.67
N LEU A 35 -9.93 -3.29 -7.54
CA LEU A 35 -9.46 -3.54 -8.90
C LEU A 35 -9.20 -2.25 -9.73
N ARG A 36 -9.84 -1.12 -9.41
CA ARG A 36 -9.60 0.16 -10.09
C ARG A 36 -8.20 0.65 -9.81
N HIS A 37 -7.70 0.47 -8.59
CA HIS A 37 -6.34 0.84 -8.20
C HIS A 37 -5.30 0.09 -9.06
N TYR A 38 -5.37 -1.24 -9.10
CA TYR A 38 -4.42 -2.04 -9.89
C TYR A 38 -4.49 -1.72 -11.38
N ARG A 39 -5.69 -1.47 -11.91
CA ARG A 39 -5.89 -1.06 -13.31
C ARG A 39 -5.33 0.34 -13.60
N ASN A 40 -5.42 1.27 -12.65
CA ASN A 40 -4.82 2.60 -12.78
C ASN A 40 -3.30 2.50 -12.85
N MET A 41 -2.68 1.69 -11.97
CA MET A 41 -1.24 1.45 -11.97
C MET A 41 -0.76 0.81 -13.28
N ASP A 42 -1.44 -0.24 -13.77
CA ASP A 42 -1.16 -0.88 -15.06
C ASP A 42 -1.21 0.15 -16.22
N ARG A 43 -2.19 1.07 -16.16
CA ARG A 43 -2.33 2.16 -17.12
C ARG A 43 -1.19 3.17 -16.98
N TYR A 44 -0.82 3.59 -15.77
CA TYR A 44 0.28 4.54 -15.56
C TYR A 44 1.61 3.94 -16.02
N LEU A 45 1.87 2.66 -15.73
CA LEU A 45 3.01 1.92 -16.23
C LEU A 45 3.07 1.95 -17.77
N SER A 46 1.92 1.75 -18.43
CA SER A 46 1.82 1.84 -19.89
C SER A 46 2.11 3.26 -20.43
N HIS A 47 1.75 4.32 -19.70
CA HIS A 47 2.01 5.72 -20.10
C HIS A 47 3.46 6.16 -19.87
N LEU A 48 4.09 5.69 -18.79
CA LEU A 48 5.53 5.85 -18.58
C LEU A 48 6.33 5.16 -19.70
N GLY A 49 5.77 4.06 -20.21
CA GLY A 49 6.23 3.37 -21.41
C GLY A 49 7.31 2.35 -21.09
N TYR A 50 7.02 1.07 -21.31
CA TYR A 50 7.93 -0.05 -21.02
C TYR A 50 9.32 0.11 -21.67
N ARG A 51 9.38 0.70 -22.86
CA ARG A 51 10.64 0.96 -23.57
C ARG A 51 11.50 2.04 -22.91
N ARG A 52 10.91 2.99 -22.18
CA ARG A 52 11.66 4.01 -21.43
C ARG A 52 12.21 3.48 -20.11
N LEU A 53 11.49 2.53 -19.51
CA LEU A 53 11.93 1.82 -18.30
C LEU A 53 12.83 0.63 -18.61
N GLU A 54 13.07 0.34 -19.89
CA GLU A 54 13.88 -0.79 -20.38
C GLU A 54 13.55 -2.11 -19.64
N LEU A 55 12.26 -2.43 -19.54
CA LEU A 55 11.81 -3.66 -18.88
C LEU A 55 11.92 -4.85 -19.83
N SER A 56 12.63 -5.90 -19.39
CA SER A 56 12.62 -7.20 -20.05
C SER A 56 11.24 -7.87 -19.95
N TYR A 57 11.06 -8.99 -20.67
CA TYR A 57 9.79 -9.73 -20.61
C TYR A 57 9.51 -10.25 -19.19
N PRO A 58 10.46 -10.91 -18.49
CA PRO A 58 10.26 -11.31 -17.10
C PRO A 58 10.01 -10.14 -16.15
N GLU A 59 10.79 -9.07 -16.27
CA GLU A 59 10.63 -7.87 -15.44
C GLU A 59 9.22 -7.26 -15.56
N LEU A 60 8.73 -7.13 -16.79
CA LEU A 60 7.38 -6.63 -17.05
C LEU A 60 6.32 -7.49 -16.34
N PHE A 61 6.39 -8.81 -16.49
CA PHE A 61 5.34 -9.66 -15.93
C PHE A 61 5.46 -9.83 -14.42
N ILE A 62 6.66 -9.85 -13.85
CA ILE A 62 6.86 -9.85 -12.38
C ILE A 62 6.29 -8.55 -11.79
N LEU A 63 6.60 -7.40 -12.40
CA LEU A 63 6.05 -6.12 -11.95
C LEU A 63 4.52 -6.11 -12.01
N ARG A 64 3.92 -6.59 -13.10
CA ARG A 64 2.46 -6.65 -13.22
C ARG A 64 1.83 -7.61 -12.23
N MET A 65 2.46 -8.75 -11.94
CA MET A 65 1.99 -9.64 -10.87
C MET A 65 2.07 -8.94 -9.51
N ALA A 66 3.17 -8.24 -9.22
CA ALA A 66 3.33 -7.48 -7.99
C ALA A 66 2.29 -6.34 -7.87
N ILE A 67 1.99 -5.61 -8.95
CA ILE A 67 0.92 -4.59 -8.98
C ILE A 67 -0.43 -5.18 -8.51
N TYR A 68 -0.80 -6.39 -8.91
CA TYR A 68 -2.08 -6.98 -8.53
C TYR A 68 -2.06 -7.70 -7.18
N LEU A 69 -0.87 -7.90 -6.59
CA LEU A 69 -0.70 -8.66 -5.36
C LEU A 69 -0.20 -7.80 -4.19
N HIS A 70 0.29 -6.57 -4.41
CA HIS A 70 0.94 -5.80 -3.34
C HIS A 70 0.01 -5.53 -2.15
N ASP A 71 -1.25 -5.24 -2.43
CA ASP A 71 -2.29 -5.01 -1.43
C ASP A 71 -3.02 -6.27 -0.95
N ILE A 72 -2.69 -7.46 -1.49
CA ILE A 72 -3.46 -8.68 -1.20
C ILE A 72 -3.49 -9.00 0.30
N GLY A 73 -2.47 -8.59 1.05
CA GLY A 73 -2.42 -8.71 2.51
C GLY A 73 -3.57 -7.99 3.24
N MET A 74 -4.16 -6.95 2.63
CA MET A 74 -5.35 -6.27 3.16
C MET A 74 -6.66 -7.03 2.89
N PHE A 75 -6.67 -7.98 1.96
CA PHE A 75 -7.85 -8.76 1.57
C PHE A 75 -7.83 -10.19 2.10
N LEU A 76 -6.67 -10.70 2.51
CA LEU A 76 -6.57 -12.00 3.14
C LEU A 76 -7.24 -11.96 4.51
N ASN A 77 -8.15 -12.92 4.75
CA ASN A 77 -8.78 -13.08 6.06
C ASN A 77 -7.68 -13.24 7.13
N PRO A 78 -7.64 -12.39 8.18
CA PRO A 78 -6.59 -12.42 9.20
C PRO A 78 -6.42 -13.80 9.87
N ARG A 79 -7.47 -14.61 9.90
CA ARG A 79 -7.43 -15.98 10.42
C ARG A 79 -6.45 -16.88 9.66
N TYR A 80 -6.09 -16.56 8.43
CA TYR A 80 -5.10 -17.28 7.63
C TYR A 80 -3.66 -16.86 7.92
N TRP A 81 -3.39 -15.86 8.75
CA TRP A 81 -2.02 -15.42 9.03
C TRP A 81 -1.12 -16.54 9.58
N SER A 82 -1.67 -17.43 10.42
CA SER A 82 -0.94 -18.57 10.98
C SER A 82 -0.54 -19.62 9.93
N GLU A 83 -1.22 -19.66 8.78
CA GLU A 83 -0.89 -20.52 7.65
C GLU A 83 0.27 -19.96 6.83
N LEU A 84 0.49 -18.63 6.86
CA LEU A 84 1.56 -17.97 6.11
C LEU A 84 2.94 -18.15 6.73
N LYS A 85 3.01 -18.57 8.01
CA LYS A 85 4.26 -18.82 8.75
C LYS A 85 5.25 -17.66 8.68
N ILE A 86 4.74 -16.44 8.84
CA ILE A 86 5.55 -15.22 8.88
C ILE A 86 6.14 -15.09 10.28
N HIS A 87 7.46 -15.20 10.41
CA HIS A 87 8.14 -14.99 11.69
C HIS A 87 8.25 -13.49 12.00
N LYS A 88 8.24 -13.11 13.27
CA LYS A 88 8.34 -11.70 13.70
C LYS A 88 9.58 -10.98 13.14
N GLU A 89 10.68 -11.70 12.94
CA GLU A 89 11.93 -11.16 12.40
C GLU A 89 11.82 -10.84 10.91
N ASP A 90 10.95 -11.57 10.18
CA ASP A 90 10.69 -11.33 8.76
C ASP A 90 9.79 -10.09 8.53
N LEU A 91 9.24 -9.52 9.62
CA LEU A 91 8.44 -8.31 9.54
C LEU A 91 9.27 -7.05 9.35
N LEU A 92 10.56 -7.07 9.69
CA LEU A 92 11.44 -5.93 9.49
C LEU A 92 11.53 -5.59 7.99
N ILE A 93 11.10 -4.38 7.65
CA ILE A 93 11.19 -3.84 6.29
C ILE A 93 12.04 -2.58 6.37
N CYS A 94 13.12 -2.55 5.60
CA CYS A 94 13.81 -1.28 5.30
C CYS A 94 14.31 -0.53 6.54
N ASN A 95 14.76 -1.28 7.56
CA ASN A 95 15.16 -0.82 8.89
C ASN A 95 14.05 -0.13 9.70
N GLU A 96 12.79 -0.24 9.28
CA GLU A 96 11.62 0.13 10.07
C GLU A 96 11.08 -1.10 10.81
N ASP A 97 10.82 -0.94 12.11
CA ASP A 97 10.14 -1.96 12.91
C ASP A 97 8.62 -1.71 12.89
N PRO A 98 7.84 -2.46 12.09
CA PRO A 98 6.39 -2.29 12.07
C PRO A 98 5.75 -2.64 13.41
N ILE A 99 6.38 -3.47 14.25
CA ILE A 99 5.88 -3.81 15.59
C ILE A 99 6.01 -2.59 16.51
N GLU A 100 7.12 -1.85 16.45
CA GLU A 100 7.24 -0.57 17.16
C GLU A 100 6.17 0.44 16.71
N LYS A 101 5.93 0.54 15.40
CA LYS A 101 4.88 1.41 14.85
C LYS A 101 3.49 1.02 15.37
N LEU A 102 3.17 -0.27 15.41
CA LEU A 102 1.90 -0.78 15.90
C LEU A 102 1.74 -0.55 17.42
N ARG A 103 2.80 -0.77 18.21
CA ARG A 103 2.77 -0.51 19.66
C ARG A 103 2.50 0.95 20.01
N LYS A 104 2.95 1.89 19.17
CA LYS A 104 2.72 3.34 19.35
C LYS A 104 1.38 3.81 18.78
N ASN A 105 0.65 2.95 18.06
CA ASN A 105 -0.62 3.31 17.46
C ASN A 105 -1.75 3.26 18.50
N VAL A 106 -2.51 4.35 18.63
CA VAL A 106 -3.59 4.50 19.60
C VAL A 106 -4.68 3.42 19.44
N LEU A 107 -5.10 3.10 18.21
CA LEU A 107 -6.13 2.09 17.97
C LEU A 107 -5.68 0.70 18.42
N VAL A 108 -4.41 0.38 18.19
CA VAL A 108 -3.82 -0.90 18.60
C VAL A 108 -3.64 -0.94 20.12
N ASP A 109 -3.17 0.14 20.74
CA ASP A 109 -3.05 0.26 22.21
C ASP A 109 -4.40 0.08 22.90
N VAL A 110 -5.46 0.77 22.43
CA VAL A 110 -6.82 0.62 22.95
C VAL A 110 -7.33 -0.82 22.78
N LEU A 111 -7.10 -1.44 21.62
CA LEU A 111 -7.43 -2.86 21.40
C LEU A 111 -6.69 -3.77 22.40
N MET A 112 -5.39 -3.56 22.62
CA MET A 112 -4.60 -4.38 23.54
C MET A 112 -5.03 -4.23 25.00
N ARG A 113 -5.39 -3.02 25.43
CA ARG A 113 -5.98 -2.79 26.77
C ARG A 113 -7.30 -3.51 26.93
N LYS A 114 -8.18 -3.45 25.93
CA LYS A 114 -9.46 -4.16 25.92
C LYS A 114 -9.28 -5.67 25.99
N LEU A 115 -8.29 -6.20 25.27
CA LEU A 115 -7.93 -7.62 25.34
C LEU A 115 -7.15 -7.96 26.62
N ASN A 116 -6.67 -6.98 27.37
CA ASN A 116 -5.86 -7.13 28.59
C ASN A 116 -4.64 -8.04 28.37
N THR A 117 -3.78 -7.65 27.43
CA THR A 117 -2.58 -8.41 26.99
C THR A 117 -1.61 -7.47 26.26
N SER A 118 -0.40 -7.96 25.94
CA SER A 118 0.53 -7.26 25.04
C SER A 118 0.30 -7.60 23.57
N PHE A 119 0.80 -6.74 22.67
CA PHE A 119 0.72 -6.97 21.22
C PHE A 119 1.39 -8.29 20.82
N GLU A 120 2.58 -8.55 21.35
CA GLU A 120 3.36 -9.72 21.02
C GLU A 120 2.69 -11.03 21.45
N GLU A 121 2.13 -11.07 22.66
CA GLU A 121 1.41 -12.25 23.17
C GLU A 121 0.17 -12.57 22.35
N GLU A 122 -0.55 -11.55 21.87
CA GLU A 122 -1.81 -11.76 21.18
C GLU A 122 -1.60 -12.09 19.69
N PHE A 123 -0.65 -11.41 19.02
CA PHE A 123 -0.42 -11.55 17.58
C PHE A 123 0.69 -12.52 17.18
N PHE A 124 1.48 -13.05 18.13
CA PHE A 124 2.48 -14.08 17.83
C PHE A 124 2.29 -15.32 18.69
N ASP A 125 2.59 -16.48 18.14
CA ASP A 125 2.67 -17.73 18.90
C ASP A 125 4.01 -17.85 19.65
N GLU A 126 4.15 -18.92 20.45
CA GLU A 126 5.38 -19.20 21.21
C GLU A 126 6.62 -19.37 20.31
N GLY A 127 6.41 -19.74 19.04
CA GLY A 127 7.45 -19.85 18.03
C GLY A 127 7.78 -18.54 17.33
N GLY A 128 7.13 -17.43 17.70
CA GLY A 128 7.34 -16.12 17.09
C GLY A 128 6.65 -15.93 15.74
N TYR A 129 5.69 -16.78 15.37
CA TYR A 129 4.94 -16.66 14.12
C TYR A 129 3.67 -15.86 14.26
N LEU A 130 3.38 -15.02 13.27
CA LEU A 130 2.17 -14.21 13.21
C LEU A 130 0.90 -15.07 13.25
N ARG A 131 -0.06 -14.69 14.08
CA ARG A 131 -1.37 -15.31 14.21
C ARG A 131 -2.47 -14.27 14.42
N PHE A 132 -3.71 -14.67 14.17
CA PHE A 132 -4.85 -13.86 14.58
C PHE A 132 -5.08 -13.99 16.10
N PRO A 133 -5.49 -12.91 16.81
CA PRO A 133 -5.74 -12.90 18.25
C PRO A 133 -6.60 -14.06 18.76
N PRO A 134 -6.08 -14.97 19.60
CA PRO A 134 -6.86 -16.10 20.13
C PRO A 134 -8.17 -15.68 20.81
N LYS A 135 -8.18 -14.53 21.51
CA LYS A 135 -9.37 -14.03 22.21
C LYS A 135 -10.49 -13.60 21.24
N MET A 136 -10.16 -13.38 19.97
CA MET A 136 -11.09 -12.99 18.92
C MET A 136 -11.50 -14.16 18.02
N MET A 137 -10.92 -15.35 18.19
CA MET A 137 -11.10 -16.49 17.28
C MET A 137 -12.53 -17.05 17.25
N GLY A 138 -13.27 -16.94 18.35
CA GLY A 138 -14.66 -17.41 18.45
C GLY A 138 -15.72 -16.47 17.89
N LYS A 139 -15.33 -15.26 17.48
CA LYS A 139 -16.25 -14.19 17.06
C LYS A 139 -16.36 -14.09 15.53
N THR A 140 -17.56 -13.90 15.00
CA THR A 140 -17.73 -13.52 13.59
C THR A 140 -17.36 -12.05 13.41
N TRP A 141 -16.99 -11.65 12.19
CA TRP A 141 -16.62 -10.26 11.91
C TRP A 141 -17.72 -9.26 12.26
N ASP A 142 -18.98 -9.62 12.00
CA ASP A 142 -20.15 -8.80 12.34
C ASP A 142 -20.33 -8.59 13.85
N SER A 143 -19.79 -9.50 14.66
CA SER A 143 -19.83 -9.40 16.13
C SER A 143 -18.69 -8.56 16.73
N PHE A 144 -17.74 -8.11 15.91
CA PHE A 144 -16.74 -7.14 16.35
C PHE A 144 -17.36 -5.74 16.43
N ASP A 145 -17.09 -5.05 17.53
CA ASP A 145 -17.39 -3.62 17.65
C ASP A 145 -16.38 -2.76 16.87
N LEU A 146 -16.55 -1.45 16.96
CA LEU A 146 -15.79 -0.48 16.17
C LEU A 146 -14.29 -0.51 16.52
N ILE A 147 -13.94 -0.59 17.81
CA ILE A 147 -12.55 -0.73 18.27
C ILE A 147 -11.92 -2.05 17.83
N ASP A 148 -12.62 -3.17 17.97
CA ASP A 148 -12.15 -4.49 17.50
C ASP A 148 -11.79 -4.42 16.00
N LYS A 149 -12.69 -3.84 15.19
CA LYS A 149 -12.49 -3.69 13.75
C LYS A 149 -11.34 -2.73 13.44
N ALA A 150 -11.29 -1.57 14.07
CA ALA A 150 -10.29 -0.54 13.79
C ALA A 150 -8.88 -0.97 14.18
N GLY A 151 -8.70 -1.59 15.35
CA GLY A 151 -7.40 -2.11 15.78
C GLY A 151 -6.88 -3.21 14.86
N ILE A 152 -7.72 -4.19 14.48
CA ILE A 152 -7.32 -5.24 13.53
C ILE A 152 -6.98 -4.67 12.15
N ARG A 153 -7.78 -3.70 11.66
CA ARG A 153 -7.50 -3.04 10.38
C ARG A 153 -6.16 -2.32 10.39
N GLU A 154 -5.80 -1.65 11.47
CA GLU A 154 -4.50 -0.99 11.57
C GLU A 154 -3.34 -2.01 11.52
N VAL A 155 -3.48 -3.15 12.20
CA VAL A 155 -2.51 -4.25 12.11
C VAL A 155 -2.41 -4.78 10.67
N MET A 156 -3.55 -5.05 10.03
CA MET A 156 -3.58 -5.45 8.62
C MET A 156 -2.87 -4.44 7.73
N ARG A 157 -3.19 -3.15 7.87
CA ARG A 157 -2.62 -2.06 7.06
C ARG A 157 -1.12 -1.97 7.20
N VAL A 158 -0.58 -2.07 8.42
CA VAL A 158 0.87 -1.98 8.64
C VAL A 158 1.60 -3.24 8.15
N LEU A 159 0.99 -4.41 8.30
CA LEU A 159 1.62 -5.69 7.94
C LEU A 159 1.27 -6.17 6.52
N HIS A 160 0.45 -5.44 5.77
CA HIS A 160 -0.05 -5.90 4.47
C HIS A 160 1.06 -6.24 3.46
N PRO A 161 2.23 -5.55 3.40
CA PRO A 161 3.27 -5.92 2.45
C PRO A 161 3.87 -7.29 2.77
N GLN A 162 4.09 -7.61 4.06
CA GLN A 162 4.65 -8.89 4.49
C GLN A 162 3.63 -10.01 4.38
N VAL A 163 2.39 -9.75 4.79
CA VAL A 163 1.27 -10.69 4.62
C VAL A 163 1.03 -10.94 3.12
N GLY A 164 1.09 -9.90 2.29
CA GLY A 164 0.95 -9.98 0.85
C GLY A 164 2.09 -10.75 0.18
N ALA A 165 3.33 -10.48 0.57
CA ALA A 165 4.51 -11.22 0.13
C ALA A 165 4.43 -12.71 0.52
N GLY A 166 4.09 -13.02 1.78
CA GLY A 166 3.86 -14.41 2.22
C GLY A 166 2.69 -15.07 1.47
N GLY A 167 1.65 -14.31 1.17
CA GLY A 167 0.48 -14.74 0.42
C GLY A 167 0.73 -14.97 -1.08
N ALA A 168 1.71 -14.32 -1.69
CA ALA A 168 1.97 -14.39 -3.13
C ALA A 168 2.18 -15.85 -3.62
N ARG A 169 2.83 -16.69 -2.81
CA ARG A 169 3.04 -18.13 -3.11
C ARG A 169 1.73 -18.90 -3.30
N ARG A 170 0.64 -18.47 -2.68
CA ARG A 170 -0.70 -19.08 -2.85
C ARG A 170 -1.24 -18.84 -4.27
N PHE A 171 -0.97 -17.67 -4.83
CA PHE A 171 -1.41 -17.27 -6.18
C PHE A 171 -0.46 -17.76 -7.28
N ILE A 172 0.81 -17.99 -6.91
CA ILE A 172 1.89 -18.44 -7.81
C ILE A 172 2.39 -19.83 -7.38
N PRO A 173 1.54 -20.86 -7.34
CA PRO A 173 1.97 -22.17 -6.89
C PRO A 173 2.93 -22.79 -7.92
N ARG A 174 4.03 -23.37 -7.43
CA ARG A 174 5.01 -24.16 -8.21
C ARG A 174 5.94 -23.34 -9.12
N CYS A 175 5.99 -22.02 -8.98
CA CYS A 175 6.95 -21.16 -9.67
C CYS A 175 7.78 -20.40 -8.64
N ASP A 176 8.64 -21.11 -7.92
CA ASP A 176 9.29 -20.61 -6.70
C ASP A 176 10.12 -19.33 -6.94
N ARG A 177 10.86 -19.25 -8.04
CA ARG A 177 11.63 -18.04 -8.39
C ARG A 177 10.73 -16.86 -8.75
N VAL A 178 9.68 -17.09 -9.56
CA VAL A 178 8.71 -16.03 -9.87
C VAL A 178 8.00 -15.55 -8.60
N ALA A 179 7.59 -16.48 -7.73
CA ALA A 179 6.96 -16.15 -6.47
C ALA A 179 7.91 -15.40 -5.53
N SER A 180 9.19 -15.78 -5.47
CA SER A 180 10.23 -15.09 -4.71
C SER A 180 10.45 -13.66 -5.21
N ALA A 181 10.61 -13.47 -6.53
CA ALA A 181 10.77 -12.16 -7.14
C ALA A 181 9.58 -11.25 -6.86
N VAL A 182 8.34 -11.74 -7.08
CA VAL A 182 7.10 -11.00 -6.77
C VAL A 182 7.00 -10.67 -5.28
N SER A 183 7.28 -11.63 -4.39
CA SER A 183 7.24 -11.43 -2.93
C SER A 183 8.23 -10.35 -2.50
N SER A 184 9.43 -10.35 -3.08
CA SER A 184 10.45 -9.35 -2.81
C SER A 184 9.97 -7.97 -3.23
N VAL A 185 9.49 -7.82 -4.47
CA VAL A 185 8.97 -6.55 -4.98
C VAL A 185 7.81 -6.01 -4.12
N ILE A 186 6.87 -6.88 -3.73
CA ILE A 186 5.75 -6.51 -2.83
C ILE A 186 6.26 -6.08 -1.46
N ARG A 187 7.18 -6.82 -0.83
CA ARG A 187 7.68 -6.45 0.49
C ARG A 187 8.34 -5.06 0.49
N LEU A 188 8.93 -4.66 -0.62
CA LEU A 188 9.83 -3.50 -0.66
C LEU A 188 9.15 -2.22 -1.16
N HIS A 189 7.97 -2.31 -1.76
CA HIS A 189 7.31 -1.13 -2.35
C HIS A 189 6.91 -0.06 -1.33
N GLU A 190 6.79 -0.42 -0.05
CA GLU A 190 6.44 0.49 1.05
C GLU A 190 7.63 1.25 1.65
N CYS A 191 8.85 0.98 1.19
CA CYS A 191 10.05 1.60 1.76
C CYS A 191 10.19 3.06 1.34
N LYS A 192 10.62 3.92 2.27
CA LYS A 192 10.67 5.37 2.03
C LYS A 192 12.08 5.93 1.82
N THR A 193 13.10 5.10 1.88
CA THR A 193 14.51 5.52 1.83
C THR A 193 15.28 4.74 0.77
N VAL A 194 16.24 5.38 0.13
CA VAL A 194 17.10 4.76 -0.89
C VAL A 194 18.02 3.71 -0.27
N GLU A 195 18.46 3.93 0.97
CA GLU A 195 19.29 3.03 1.78
C GLU A 195 18.69 1.62 1.85
N ALA A 196 17.38 1.54 1.97
CA ALA A 196 16.69 0.28 2.12
C ALA A 196 16.76 -0.63 0.88
N PHE A 197 17.08 -0.04 -0.27
CA PHE A 197 17.20 -0.75 -1.54
C PHE A 197 18.65 -1.09 -1.89
N ARG A 198 19.64 -0.56 -1.16
CA ARG A 198 21.08 -0.74 -1.49
C ARG A 198 21.55 -2.20 -1.46
N TYR A 199 20.83 -3.07 -0.75
CA TYR A 199 21.17 -4.49 -0.61
C TYR A 199 20.33 -5.41 -1.49
N LEU A 200 19.48 -4.84 -2.36
CA LEU A 200 18.68 -5.61 -3.29
C LEU A 200 19.50 -5.90 -4.52
N GLY A 201 19.66 -7.19 -4.79
CA GLY A 201 20.32 -7.68 -5.98
C GLY A 201 19.32 -8.06 -7.06
N HIS A 202 19.74 -9.05 -7.83
CA HIS A 202 19.01 -9.56 -8.97
C HIS A 202 18.52 -10.99 -8.67
N GLU A 203 17.46 -11.40 -9.36
CA GLU A 203 16.97 -12.77 -9.32
C GLU A 203 16.86 -13.35 -10.73
N GLU A 204 17.40 -14.55 -10.94
CA GLU A 204 17.36 -15.20 -12.26
C GLU A 204 16.01 -15.89 -12.47
N VAL A 205 15.20 -15.37 -13.40
CA VAL A 205 13.88 -15.93 -13.75
C VAL A 205 13.86 -16.29 -15.23
N GLU A 206 13.57 -17.56 -15.53
CA GLU A 206 13.53 -18.09 -16.91
C GLU A 206 14.83 -17.82 -17.71
N GLY A 207 15.98 -17.81 -17.03
CA GLY A 207 17.30 -17.57 -17.63
C GLY A 207 17.62 -16.09 -17.91
N GLU A 208 16.74 -15.16 -17.53
CA GLU A 208 17.01 -13.73 -17.55
C GLU A 208 17.23 -13.20 -16.14
N ASP A 209 18.09 -12.18 -16.05
CA ASP A 209 18.40 -11.49 -14.82
C ASP A 209 17.37 -10.40 -14.55
N VAL A 210 16.64 -10.50 -13.43
CA VAL A 210 15.57 -9.57 -13.06
C VAL A 210 16.07 -8.62 -11.98
N ASP A 211 16.07 -7.32 -12.26
CA ASP A 211 16.46 -6.30 -11.29
C ASP A 211 15.29 -5.96 -10.35
N LEU A 212 15.29 -6.59 -9.16
CA LEU A 212 14.24 -6.41 -8.16
C LEU A 212 14.18 -4.99 -7.61
N ARG A 213 15.33 -4.29 -7.56
CA ARG A 213 15.41 -2.90 -7.09
C ARG A 213 14.69 -1.97 -8.07
N LYS A 214 14.93 -2.12 -9.37
CA LYS A 214 14.22 -1.40 -10.43
C LYS A 214 12.72 -1.64 -10.34
N LEU A 215 12.29 -2.89 -10.21
CA LEU A 215 10.86 -3.23 -10.15
C LEU A 215 10.17 -2.66 -8.91
N ALA A 216 10.80 -2.73 -7.74
CA ALA A 216 10.23 -2.18 -6.51
C ALA A 216 10.14 -0.64 -6.54
N ALA A 217 11.14 0.04 -7.11
CA ALA A 217 11.09 1.49 -7.32
C ALA A 217 9.95 1.89 -8.27
N ILE A 218 9.73 1.14 -9.35
CA ILE A 218 8.60 1.38 -10.26
C ILE A 218 7.27 1.13 -9.54
N LEU A 219 7.14 0.04 -8.78
CA LEU A 219 5.91 -0.25 -8.04
C LEU A 219 5.58 0.85 -7.02
N MET A 220 6.57 1.31 -6.25
CA MET A 220 6.45 2.42 -5.31
C MET A 220 6.02 3.71 -6.01
N LEU A 221 6.64 4.05 -7.15
CA LEU A 221 6.26 5.21 -7.96
C LEU A 221 4.78 5.11 -8.36
N LEU A 222 4.37 3.99 -8.93
CA LEU A 222 3.01 3.80 -9.45
C LEU A 222 1.95 3.87 -8.34
N ASP A 223 2.23 3.28 -7.17
CA ASP A 223 1.31 3.33 -6.04
C ASP A 223 1.22 4.76 -5.47
N SER A 224 2.37 5.42 -5.27
CA SER A 224 2.42 6.78 -4.74
C SER A 224 1.63 7.78 -5.58
N ILE A 225 1.69 7.67 -6.92
CA ILE A 225 0.98 8.59 -7.81
C ILE A 225 -0.49 8.22 -8.01
N ASP A 226 -0.96 7.03 -7.62
CA ASP A 226 -2.38 6.68 -7.67
C ASP A 226 -3.18 7.31 -6.52
N CYS A 227 -3.09 8.63 -6.42
CA CYS A 227 -3.73 9.45 -5.41
C CYS A 227 -5.06 10.07 -5.87
N SER A 228 -5.57 9.72 -7.05
CA SER A 228 -6.79 10.35 -7.57
C SER A 228 -8.07 9.88 -6.88
N ARG A 229 -9.06 10.77 -6.74
CA ARG A 229 -10.38 10.45 -6.17
C ARG A 229 -11.15 9.36 -6.90
N ARG A 230 -10.79 9.05 -8.15
CA ARG A 230 -11.42 7.97 -8.95
C ARG A 230 -11.27 6.59 -8.31
N ARG A 231 -10.41 6.51 -7.30
CA ARG A 231 -10.06 5.33 -6.56
C ARG A 231 -11.16 4.93 -5.55
N ALA A 232 -12.12 5.80 -5.19
CA ALA A 232 -13.36 5.41 -4.48
C ALA A 232 -14.61 6.00 -5.12
N SER A 233 -15.78 5.38 -4.85
CA SER A 233 -17.06 5.99 -5.18
C SER A 233 -17.42 7.09 -4.17
N PRO A 234 -18.28 8.07 -4.53
CA PRO A 234 -18.77 9.08 -3.59
C PRO A 234 -19.40 8.48 -2.33
N GLU A 235 -20.16 7.40 -2.46
CA GLU A 235 -20.84 6.72 -1.35
C GLU A 235 -19.81 6.13 -0.36
N ALA A 236 -18.76 5.48 -0.89
CA ALA A 236 -17.69 4.95 -0.06
C ALA A 236 -16.91 6.04 0.68
N LEU A 237 -16.77 7.23 0.08
CA LEU A 237 -16.14 8.39 0.72
C LEU A 237 -16.97 8.92 1.89
N GLU A 238 -18.30 8.98 1.74
CA GLU A 238 -19.22 9.42 2.80
C GLU A 238 -19.21 8.41 3.97
N GLU A 239 -19.34 7.12 3.68
CA GLU A 239 -19.30 6.05 4.68
C GLU A 239 -17.98 6.05 5.47
N ILE A 240 -16.83 6.22 4.81
CA ILE A 240 -15.53 6.34 5.49
C ILE A 240 -15.52 7.56 6.42
N THR A 241 -16.04 8.70 5.96
CA THR A 241 -16.03 9.94 6.75
C THR A 241 -16.87 9.79 8.03
N ASP A 242 -18.02 9.15 7.93
CA ASP A 242 -18.90 8.91 9.08
C ASP A 242 -18.29 7.94 10.09
N GLU A 243 -17.71 6.82 9.63
CA GLU A 243 -17.07 5.86 10.55
C GLU A 243 -15.81 6.44 11.19
N ILE A 244 -15.05 7.26 10.45
CA ILE A 244 -13.93 8.03 11.01
C ILE A 244 -14.41 8.95 12.14
N ARG A 245 -15.50 9.70 11.94
CA ARG A 245 -16.06 10.59 12.96
C ARG A 245 -16.46 9.81 14.21
N MET A 246 -17.12 8.67 14.05
CA MET A 246 -17.49 7.80 15.18
C MET A 246 -16.26 7.27 15.91
N LEU A 247 -15.20 6.90 15.19
CA LEU A 247 -13.92 6.49 15.77
C LEU A 247 -13.25 7.63 16.55
N GLU A 248 -13.25 8.85 16.02
CA GLU A 248 -12.71 10.01 16.73
C GLU A 248 -13.46 10.26 18.04
N GLU A 249 -14.80 10.22 18.00
CA GLU A 249 -15.65 10.38 19.19
C GLU A 249 -15.31 9.32 20.25
N GLU A 250 -15.23 8.04 19.86
CA GLU A 250 -14.91 6.94 20.78
C GLU A 250 -13.46 7.01 21.31
N ILE A 251 -12.48 7.41 20.50
CA ILE A 251 -11.10 7.59 20.95
C ILE A 251 -10.97 8.79 21.88
N ILE A 252 -11.66 9.91 21.62
CA ILE A 252 -11.63 11.09 22.50
C ILE A 252 -12.18 10.73 23.89
N GLU A 253 -13.23 9.91 23.96
CA GLU A 253 -13.77 9.41 25.22
C GLU A 253 -12.76 8.52 25.98
N ILE A 254 -11.98 7.71 25.26
CA ILE A 254 -11.03 6.76 25.85
C ILE A 254 -9.66 7.39 26.18
N GLU A 255 -9.15 8.27 25.33
CA GLU A 255 -7.83 8.92 25.42
C GLU A 255 -7.90 10.44 25.14
N PRO A 256 -8.51 11.24 26.03
CA PRO A 256 -8.70 12.69 25.80
C PRO A 256 -7.38 13.45 25.61
N GLU A 257 -6.28 12.96 26.19
CA GLU A 257 -4.96 13.61 26.17
C GLU A 257 -4.10 13.29 24.94
N LYS A 258 -4.46 12.28 24.12
CA LYS A 258 -3.70 11.86 22.92
C LYS A 258 -4.43 12.14 21.60
N SER A 259 -5.56 12.84 21.65
CA SER A 259 -6.46 13.09 20.51
C SER A 259 -5.84 13.91 19.35
N SER A 260 -4.68 14.54 19.54
CA SER A 260 -4.08 15.45 18.58
C SER A 260 -3.25 14.81 17.45
N ASN A 261 -3.11 13.48 17.40
CA ASN A 261 -2.16 12.80 16.49
C ASN A 261 -2.80 11.81 15.48
N HIS A 262 -4.03 12.05 15.07
CA HIS A 262 -4.73 11.22 14.07
C HIS A 262 -4.33 11.58 12.63
N GLY A 263 -3.10 11.25 12.22
CA GLY A 263 -2.54 11.59 10.89
C GLY A 263 -3.23 10.98 9.66
N HIS A 264 -4.22 10.10 9.84
CA HIS A 264 -4.85 9.35 8.73
C HIS A 264 -6.11 10.01 8.16
N ILE A 265 -6.82 10.80 8.97
CA ILE A 265 -8.11 11.41 8.62
C ILE A 265 -7.95 12.54 7.61
N PRO A 266 -6.97 13.44 7.76
CA PRO A 266 -6.78 14.54 6.83
C PRO A 266 -6.45 14.05 5.40
N HIS A 267 -5.63 12.99 5.26
CA HIS A 267 -5.26 12.42 3.96
C HIS A 267 -6.51 12.12 3.11
N TRP A 268 -7.46 11.35 3.63
CA TRP A 268 -8.67 10.95 2.91
C TRP A 268 -9.56 12.12 2.54
N ILE A 269 -9.71 13.10 3.44
CA ILE A 269 -10.52 14.30 3.20
C ILE A 269 -9.96 15.08 2.00
N PHE A 270 -8.64 15.23 1.91
CA PHE A 270 -8.05 16.06 0.87
C PHE A 270 -7.84 15.33 -0.46
N LYS A 271 -7.73 13.99 -0.44
CA LYS A 271 -7.65 13.15 -1.65
C LYS A 271 -8.81 13.36 -2.62
N ARG A 272 -10.01 13.67 -2.11
CA ARG A 272 -11.22 13.92 -2.93
C ARG A 272 -11.06 15.08 -3.92
N HIS A 273 -10.09 15.97 -3.67
CA HIS A 273 -9.80 17.12 -4.51
C HIS A 273 -8.79 16.80 -5.63
N ILE A 274 -8.21 15.60 -5.66
CA ILE A 274 -7.36 15.13 -6.74
C ILE A 274 -8.22 14.51 -7.83
N LYS A 275 -8.39 15.21 -8.95
CA LYS A 275 -9.28 14.83 -10.04
C LYS A 275 -8.71 13.69 -10.89
N ARG A 276 -7.44 13.79 -11.27
CA ARG A 276 -6.75 12.82 -12.14
C ARG A 276 -5.24 13.01 -12.12
N ILE A 277 -4.53 12.03 -12.66
CA ILE A 277 -3.09 12.06 -12.93
C ILE A 277 -2.89 12.10 -14.44
N GLU A 278 -2.00 12.98 -14.89
CA GLU A 278 -1.56 13.10 -16.28
C GLU A 278 -0.07 12.72 -16.36
N ILE A 279 0.29 11.84 -17.30
CA ILE A 279 1.68 11.40 -17.51
C ILE A 279 2.05 11.72 -18.94
N GLU A 280 3.00 12.65 -19.12
CA GLU A 280 3.49 13.11 -20.41
C GLU A 280 5.02 13.14 -20.41
N GLY A 281 5.64 12.23 -21.15
CA GLY A 281 7.10 12.12 -21.15
C GLY A 281 7.61 11.75 -19.76
N ASN A 282 8.45 12.62 -19.21
CA ASN A 282 9.04 12.52 -17.88
C ASN A 282 8.26 13.32 -16.82
N SER A 283 7.13 13.91 -17.20
CA SER A 283 6.34 14.78 -16.34
C SER A 283 5.08 14.05 -15.86
N ILE A 284 4.93 13.96 -14.54
CA ILE A 284 3.73 13.47 -13.87
C ILE A 284 3.03 14.68 -13.26
N THR A 285 1.78 14.92 -13.62
CA THR A 285 0.99 16.05 -13.12
C THR A 285 -0.22 15.54 -12.35
N ILE A 286 -0.28 15.89 -11.07
CA ILE A 286 -1.45 15.74 -10.21
C ILE A 286 -2.38 16.91 -10.53
N VAL A 287 -3.58 16.61 -11.04
CA VAL A 287 -4.56 17.63 -11.40
C VAL A 287 -5.62 17.71 -10.30
N SER A 288 -5.71 18.87 -9.65
CA SER A 288 -6.71 19.17 -8.63
C SER A 288 -7.91 19.90 -9.22
N ASP A 289 -9.06 19.81 -8.55
CA ASP A 289 -10.18 20.73 -8.73
C ASP A 289 -10.50 21.58 -7.48
N ALA A 290 -9.63 21.55 -6.46
CA ALA A 290 -9.73 22.46 -5.32
C ALA A 290 -9.40 23.90 -5.77
N SER A 291 -10.36 24.80 -5.58
CA SER A 291 -10.19 26.24 -5.77
C SER A 291 -10.06 27.03 -4.47
N SER A 292 -10.48 26.44 -3.34
CA SER A 292 -10.37 27.06 -2.01
C SER A 292 -8.94 26.96 -1.48
N PRO A 293 -8.33 28.05 -0.98
CA PRO A 293 -7.00 28.01 -0.37
C PRO A 293 -6.86 26.97 0.76
N ALA A 294 -7.90 26.77 1.57
CA ALA A 294 -7.87 25.79 2.67
C ALA A 294 -7.81 24.34 2.14
N HIS A 295 -8.58 24.02 1.11
CA HIS A 295 -8.55 22.69 0.49
C HIS A 295 -7.25 22.43 -0.27
N VAL A 296 -6.69 23.47 -0.92
CA VAL A 296 -5.38 23.40 -1.55
C VAL A 296 -4.29 23.13 -0.52
N ALA A 297 -4.27 23.90 0.58
CA ALA A 297 -3.30 23.73 1.64
C ALA A 297 -3.39 22.33 2.25
N GLY A 298 -4.60 21.86 2.57
CA GLY A 298 -4.77 20.52 3.14
C GLY A 298 -4.35 19.41 2.18
N MET A 299 -4.62 19.53 0.88
CA MET A 299 -4.13 18.58 -0.13
C MET A 299 -2.61 18.58 -0.21
N ILE A 300 -1.96 19.74 -0.14
CA ILE A 300 -0.51 19.83 -0.13
C ILE A 300 0.08 19.17 1.12
N PHE A 301 -0.41 19.51 2.31
CA PHE A 301 0.20 19.04 3.56
C PHE A 301 -0.11 17.58 3.90
N PHE A 302 -1.36 17.14 3.69
CA PHE A 302 -1.80 15.83 4.19
C PHE A 302 -1.79 14.71 3.16
N GLU A 303 -1.97 15.03 1.88
CA GLU A 303 -1.91 14.04 0.80
C GLU A 303 -0.55 14.06 0.11
N ILE A 304 -0.14 15.22 -0.40
CA ILE A 304 1.08 15.33 -1.21
C ILE A 304 2.33 15.17 -0.34
N ALA A 305 2.56 16.05 0.62
CA ALA A 305 3.75 16.02 1.46
C ALA A 305 3.77 14.79 2.39
N GLY A 306 2.62 14.44 2.97
CA GLY A 306 2.52 13.33 3.93
C GLY A 306 2.54 11.92 3.31
N SER A 307 2.17 11.75 2.03
CA SER A 307 1.99 10.42 1.44
C SER A 307 2.65 10.25 0.07
N VAL A 308 2.37 11.15 -0.88
CA VAL A 308 2.84 10.99 -2.28
C VAL A 308 4.33 11.30 -2.42
N LEU A 309 4.74 12.49 -1.96
CA LEU A 309 6.03 13.08 -2.26
C LEU A 309 7.24 12.30 -1.68
N PRO A 310 7.21 11.79 -0.44
CA PRO A 310 8.34 11.03 0.10
C PRO A 310 8.63 9.75 -0.71
N ARG A 311 7.57 9.02 -1.10
CA ARG A 311 7.68 7.81 -1.93
C ARG A 311 8.10 8.16 -3.37
N PHE A 312 7.53 9.23 -3.92
CA PHE A 312 7.89 9.69 -5.25
C PHE A 312 9.39 10.06 -5.34
N ILE A 313 9.92 10.80 -4.36
CA ILE A 313 11.33 11.20 -4.32
C ILE A 313 12.22 9.96 -4.19
N ALA A 314 11.93 9.05 -3.26
CA ALA A 314 12.69 7.82 -3.11
C ALA A 314 12.72 7.01 -4.42
N ALA A 315 11.55 6.80 -5.05
CA ALA A 315 11.47 6.10 -6.32
C ALA A 315 12.20 6.84 -7.46
N LYS A 316 12.06 8.17 -7.55
CA LYS A 316 12.74 9.02 -8.54
C LYS A 316 14.26 8.89 -8.42
N ASP A 317 14.79 8.99 -7.20
CA ASP A 317 16.22 8.94 -6.95
C ASP A 317 16.80 7.58 -7.35
N MET A 318 16.10 6.49 -7.01
CA MET A 318 16.48 5.15 -7.45
C MET A 318 16.42 5.00 -8.97
N LEU A 319 15.34 5.44 -9.60
CA LEU A 319 15.14 5.33 -11.04
C LEU A 319 16.13 6.18 -11.84
N SER A 320 16.68 7.23 -11.24
CA SER A 320 17.72 8.05 -11.86
C SER A 320 19.03 7.28 -12.12
N GLU A 321 19.34 6.26 -11.31
CA GLU A 321 20.49 5.36 -11.52
C GLU A 321 20.33 4.52 -12.80
N TYR A 322 19.09 4.33 -13.26
CA TYR A 322 18.71 3.66 -14.50
C TYR A 322 18.49 4.64 -15.66
N GLY A 323 18.91 5.90 -15.52
CA GLY A 323 18.74 6.92 -16.55
C GLY A 323 17.30 7.45 -16.70
N VAL A 324 16.40 7.13 -15.77
CA VAL A 324 15.01 7.58 -15.79
C VAL A 324 14.89 8.89 -15.00
N ALA A 325 14.65 9.99 -15.71
CA ALA A 325 14.38 11.29 -15.09
C ALA A 325 12.87 11.51 -14.94
N LEU A 326 12.41 11.86 -13.73
CA LEU A 326 10.99 12.12 -13.45
C LEU A 326 10.79 13.48 -12.76
N ASN A 327 9.72 14.16 -13.14
CA ASN A 327 9.28 15.42 -12.55
C ASN A 327 7.84 15.28 -12.05
N LEU A 328 7.56 15.78 -10.86
CA LEU A 328 6.21 15.81 -10.30
C LEU A 328 5.69 17.25 -10.25
N PHE A 329 4.44 17.43 -10.66
CA PHE A 329 3.78 18.71 -10.71
C PHE A 329 2.40 18.65 -10.08
N LEU A 330 1.95 19.76 -9.49
CA LEU A 330 0.59 19.98 -9.03
C LEU A 330 -0.06 21.09 -9.86
N ARG A 331 -1.17 20.78 -10.53
CA ARG A 331 -1.99 21.75 -11.26
C ARG A 331 -3.24 22.09 -10.46
N ILE A 332 -3.41 23.37 -10.12
CA ILE A 332 -4.54 23.91 -9.36
C ILE A 332 -5.34 24.87 -10.26
N PRO A 333 -6.68 24.82 -10.25
CA PRO A 333 -7.50 25.80 -10.95
C PRO A 333 -7.14 27.23 -10.58
N GLY A 334 -7.04 28.11 -11.58
CA GLY A 334 -6.74 29.53 -11.38
C GLY A 334 -5.25 29.88 -11.32
N LEU A 335 -4.35 28.91 -11.21
CA LEU A 335 -2.91 29.14 -11.39
C LEU A 335 -2.53 29.00 -12.87
N THR A 336 -1.72 29.93 -13.38
CA THR A 336 -1.27 29.96 -14.78
C THR A 336 -0.24 28.87 -15.08
N ALA A 337 0.57 28.50 -14.09
CA ALA A 337 1.60 27.47 -14.20
C ALA A 337 1.39 26.39 -13.12
N PRO A 338 1.71 25.11 -13.43
CA PRO A 338 1.73 24.06 -12.42
C PRO A 338 2.88 24.30 -11.43
N ILE A 339 2.66 23.88 -10.19
CA ILE A 339 3.66 23.93 -9.11
C ILE A 339 4.56 22.71 -9.26
N TYR A 340 5.87 22.91 -9.35
CA TYR A 340 6.84 21.80 -9.28
C TYR A 340 6.94 21.31 -7.84
N LEU A 341 6.83 20.00 -7.63
CA LEU A 341 6.86 19.37 -6.32
C LEU A 341 8.23 18.74 -6.08
N ASP A 342 8.91 19.17 -5.03
CA ASP A 342 10.20 18.64 -4.59
C ASP A 342 10.31 18.66 -3.07
N GLU A 343 11.45 18.19 -2.56
CA GLU A 343 11.79 18.08 -1.15
C GLU A 343 11.57 19.34 -0.31
N ARG A 344 11.49 20.53 -0.90
CA ARG A 344 11.25 21.80 -0.18
C ARG A 344 9.81 21.98 0.29
N ILE A 345 8.90 21.10 -0.15
CA ILE A 345 7.49 21.07 0.25
C ILE A 345 7.27 20.18 1.48
N MET A 346 8.21 19.26 1.75
CA MET A 346 8.25 18.44 2.97
C MET A 346 8.82 19.27 4.11
#